data_AF-A0A9P5PW86-F1
#
_entry.id   AF-A0A9P5PW86-F1
#
_cell.length_a   1.000
_cell.length_b   1.000
_cell.length_c   1.000
_cell.angle_alpha   90.00
_cell.angle_beta   90.00
_cell.angle_gamma   90.00
#
_symmetry.space_group_name_H-M   'P 1'
#
loop_
_entity.id
_entity.type
_entity.pdbx_description
1 polymer ?
#
loop_
_entity_poly.entity_id
_entity_poly.type
_entity_poly.pdbx_seq_one_letter_code
_entity_poly.pdbx_strand_id
1 'polypeptide(L)'
;MSAQTSHDTKTRCDRCRKKNLKCDRAIPACQNCVGLKDCKYTSQNHSHRGIPRCATCQKYGLKCDRDMPACNQCQSQGRASQCAYLPRRRRNAEDKITFEDDIGTKAGTILKFGFIDKNSKDYEPSQPHKEEPPSLSAPVQTLRAFSVTKASDYEAGTSTASNYHPDSGAYSTRSSVGGRSNSSVRHSRNTSPNLVRTRSQPQFTPLPAVILQTVSEANYTELPAREVFEQKMSQFLDTLIPEMQESTSLSSTAYMGVARYLVTGELPPQVSPYLQTWMTTHRLLPGSQTHPLILIPRDPLPEDLAVILQQYQSDPVRYTHGDGTRLPEKSIFDRLPVQSELYDILAYAHQGHTDSFAMADEARKMGFAHITWPMADIFARLCPKCAPKDSESGGGITEDD
;
A
#
# COMPACT_ATOMS: atom_id res chain seq x y z
N MET A 1 61.63 3.40 -18.11
CA MET A 1 60.18 3.66 -18.06
C MET A 1 59.51 2.45 -17.44
N SER A 2 59.28 2.50 -16.12
CA SER A 2 58.73 1.39 -15.36
C SER A 2 57.21 1.53 -15.28
N ALA A 3 56.48 0.64 -15.96
CA ALA A 3 55.03 0.57 -15.87
C ALA A 3 54.62 0.07 -14.48
N GLN A 4 54.12 0.98 -13.64
CA GLN A 4 53.43 0.64 -12.41
C GLN A 4 52.11 -0.06 -12.75
N THR A 5 52.11 -1.38 -12.75
CA THR A 5 50.86 -2.16 -12.78
C THR A 5 50.21 -2.05 -11.41
N SER A 6 49.01 -1.46 -11.38
CA SER A 6 48.14 -1.41 -10.21
C SER A 6 48.03 -2.80 -9.56
N HIS A 7 48.31 -2.84 -8.26
CA HIS A 7 48.03 -3.99 -7.39
C HIS A 7 46.52 -4.05 -7.12
N ASP A 8 45.73 -4.20 -8.18
CA ASP A 8 44.36 -4.64 -8.06
C ASP A 8 44.38 -6.04 -7.41
N THR A 9 43.45 -6.33 -6.50
CA THR A 9 43.46 -7.57 -5.70
C THR A 9 43.34 -8.83 -6.58
N LYS A 10 44.47 -9.30 -7.12
CA LYS A 10 44.52 -10.35 -8.15
C LYS A 10 43.84 -11.64 -7.67
N THR A 11 42.78 -12.02 -8.36
CA THR A 11 42.02 -13.25 -8.11
C THR A 11 42.87 -14.49 -8.46
N ARG A 12 42.63 -15.64 -7.81
CA ARG A 12 43.28 -16.92 -8.20
C ARG A 12 42.78 -17.33 -9.59
N CYS A 13 43.61 -17.97 -10.42
CA CYS A 13 43.17 -18.51 -11.71
C CYS A 13 42.08 -19.57 -11.52
N ASP A 14 41.26 -19.79 -12.55
CA ASP A 14 40.06 -20.64 -12.49
C ASP A 14 40.41 -22.09 -12.11
N ARG A 15 41.53 -22.63 -12.62
CA ARG A 15 42.00 -23.98 -12.31
C ARG A 15 42.41 -24.12 -10.85
N CYS A 16 43.24 -23.20 -10.35
CA CYS A 16 43.65 -23.21 -8.95
C CYS A 16 42.47 -22.97 -8.02
N ARG A 17 41.47 -22.18 -8.41
CA ARG A 17 40.22 -21.98 -7.67
C ARG A 17 39.42 -23.29 -7.60
N LYS A 18 39.17 -23.93 -8.75
CA LYS A 18 38.38 -25.17 -8.86
C LYS A 18 39.01 -26.34 -8.10
N LYS A 19 40.35 -26.47 -8.13
CA LYS A 19 41.09 -27.53 -7.42
C LYS A 19 41.58 -27.14 -6.03
N ASN A 20 41.22 -25.94 -5.58
CA ASN A 20 41.69 -25.34 -4.32
C ASN A 20 43.23 -25.34 -4.11
N LEU A 21 44.03 -25.21 -5.19
CA LEU A 21 45.51 -25.13 -5.16
C LEU A 21 46.03 -23.71 -4.90
N LYS A 22 47.17 -23.56 -4.21
CA LYS A 22 47.84 -22.24 -4.10
C LYS A 22 48.08 -21.64 -5.49
N CYS A 23 47.91 -20.33 -5.64
CA CYS A 23 48.10 -19.60 -6.90
C CYS A 23 48.90 -18.35 -6.61
N ASP A 24 50.07 -18.26 -7.22
CA ASP A 24 51.00 -17.12 -7.22
C ASP A 24 50.51 -15.95 -8.08
N ARG A 25 49.46 -16.16 -8.89
CA ARG A 25 48.76 -15.12 -9.69
C ARG A 25 49.65 -14.46 -10.76
N ALA A 26 50.73 -15.13 -11.17
CA ALA A 26 51.54 -14.69 -12.30
C ALA A 26 50.71 -14.73 -13.60
N ILE A 27 50.83 -13.69 -14.42
CA ILE A 27 50.20 -13.58 -15.75
C ILE A 27 51.34 -13.75 -16.77
N PRO A 28 51.17 -14.52 -17.85
CA PRO A 28 49.93 -15.14 -18.33
C PRO A 28 49.53 -16.46 -17.65
N ALA A 29 50.45 -17.13 -16.94
CA ALA A 29 50.17 -18.38 -16.24
C ALA A 29 50.81 -18.43 -14.86
N CYS A 30 50.07 -18.99 -13.90
CA CYS A 30 50.52 -19.20 -12.53
C CYS A 30 51.52 -20.38 -12.47
N GLN A 31 52.43 -20.43 -11.50
CA GLN A 31 53.46 -21.48 -11.38
C GLN A 31 52.87 -22.90 -11.34
N ASN A 32 51.69 -23.06 -10.76
CA ASN A 32 50.94 -24.33 -10.72
C ASN A 32 50.25 -24.71 -12.05
N CYS A 33 50.23 -23.80 -13.03
CA CYS A 33 49.64 -24.00 -14.34
C CYS A 33 50.65 -23.86 -15.47
N VAL A 34 51.95 -23.70 -15.19
CA VAL A 34 53.01 -23.68 -16.21
C VAL A 34 53.01 -25.02 -16.96
N GLY A 35 53.01 -24.97 -18.29
CA GLY A 35 52.93 -26.16 -19.16
C GLY A 35 51.51 -26.67 -19.43
N LEU A 36 50.47 -26.04 -18.87
CA LEU A 36 49.07 -26.40 -19.08
C LEU A 36 48.36 -25.27 -19.82
N LYS A 37 47.54 -25.61 -20.82
CA LYS A 37 46.88 -24.62 -21.70
C LYS A 37 45.78 -23.79 -21.02
N ASP A 38 45.34 -24.15 -19.81
CA ASP A 38 44.10 -23.64 -19.20
C ASP A 38 44.31 -22.74 -17.96
N CYS A 39 45.28 -21.81 -17.99
CA CYS A 39 45.46 -20.83 -16.91
C CYS A 39 44.65 -19.55 -17.16
N LYS A 40 43.32 -19.62 -17.11
CA LYS A 40 42.44 -18.46 -17.30
C LYS A 40 42.14 -17.76 -15.97
N TYR A 41 42.08 -16.43 -16.01
CA TYR A 41 41.65 -15.57 -14.91
C TYR A 41 40.31 -14.95 -15.26
N THR A 42 39.21 -15.60 -14.87
CA THR A 42 37.89 -14.99 -15.00
C THR A 42 37.68 -14.05 -13.81
N SER A 43 37.54 -12.75 -14.10
CA SER A 43 37.11 -11.73 -13.14
C SER A 43 35.89 -12.26 -12.39
N GLN A 44 35.98 -12.40 -11.06
CA GLN A 44 34.80 -12.74 -10.29
C GLN A 44 33.85 -11.55 -10.39
N ASN A 45 32.63 -11.79 -10.84
CA ASN A 45 31.54 -10.85 -10.63
C ASN A 45 31.47 -10.56 -9.12
N HIS A 46 31.98 -9.38 -8.72
CA HIS A 46 32.02 -8.94 -7.34
C HIS A 46 30.61 -8.69 -6.76
N SER A 47 29.57 -8.87 -7.57
CA SER A 47 28.15 -8.68 -7.29
C SER A 47 27.59 -9.52 -6.14
N HIS A 48 28.35 -10.46 -5.56
CA HIS A 48 27.86 -11.33 -4.47
C HIS A 48 28.51 -11.07 -3.10
N ARG A 49 29.36 -10.03 -2.95
CA ARG A 49 29.81 -9.59 -1.62
C ARG A 49 28.64 -8.96 -0.86
N GLY A 50 28.05 -9.70 0.07
CA GLY A 50 26.93 -9.24 0.91
C GLY A 50 25.71 -10.16 0.85
N ILE A 51 25.64 -11.06 -0.14
CA ILE A 51 24.56 -12.04 -0.22
C ILE A 51 24.80 -13.14 0.84
N PRO A 52 23.83 -13.44 1.71
CA PRO A 52 23.97 -14.53 2.68
C PRO A 52 24.07 -15.90 1.98
N ARG A 53 24.41 -16.95 2.73
CA ARG A 53 24.31 -18.33 2.21
C ARG A 53 22.83 -18.63 1.91
N CYS A 54 22.54 -19.44 0.89
CA CYS A 54 21.16 -19.89 0.65
C CYS A 54 20.65 -20.71 1.86
N ALA A 55 19.33 -20.76 2.03
CA ALA A 55 18.68 -21.43 3.15
C ALA A 55 19.09 -22.90 3.30
N THR A 56 19.23 -23.62 2.19
CA THR A 56 19.67 -25.03 2.18
C THR A 56 21.09 -25.18 2.69
N CYS A 57 22.06 -24.44 2.14
CA CYS A 57 23.44 -24.53 2.58
C CYS A 57 23.64 -24.02 4.01
N GLN A 58 22.85 -23.04 4.44
CA GLN A 58 22.84 -22.61 5.84
C GLN A 58 22.32 -23.71 6.77
N LYS A 59 21.20 -24.35 6.42
CA LYS A 59 20.58 -25.45 7.20
C LYS A 59 21.50 -26.65 7.36
N TYR A 60 22.22 -27.02 6.30
CA TYR A 60 23.09 -28.21 6.28
C TYR A 60 24.57 -27.91 6.54
N GLY A 61 24.93 -26.67 6.89
CA GLY A 61 26.33 -26.30 7.16
C GLY A 61 27.27 -26.40 5.94
N LEU A 62 26.74 -26.35 4.72
CA LEU A 62 27.51 -26.50 3.48
C LEU A 62 28.15 -25.17 3.03
N LYS A 63 29.18 -25.26 2.20
CA LYS A 63 29.74 -24.10 1.49
C LYS A 63 28.76 -23.67 0.38
N CYS A 64 28.45 -22.38 0.32
CA CYS A 64 27.59 -21.78 -0.69
C CYS A 64 28.42 -20.79 -1.51
N ASP A 65 28.49 -21.02 -2.82
CA ASP A 65 29.15 -20.17 -3.81
C ASP A 65 28.36 -18.92 -4.17
N ARG A 66 27.06 -18.86 -3.82
CA ARG A 66 26.18 -17.69 -3.99
C ARG A 66 25.76 -17.42 -5.43
N ASP A 67 25.87 -18.43 -6.29
CA ASP A 67 25.38 -18.34 -7.67
C ASP A 67 23.84 -18.36 -7.69
N MET A 68 23.25 -17.54 -8.55
CA MET A 68 21.81 -17.48 -8.82
C MET A 68 21.51 -18.10 -10.19
N PRO A 69 20.33 -18.74 -10.38
CA PRO A 69 19.21 -18.85 -9.44
C PRO A 69 19.40 -19.90 -8.33
N ALA A 70 20.33 -20.84 -8.51
CA ALA A 70 20.68 -21.83 -7.49
C ALA A 70 22.20 -21.99 -7.40
N CYS A 71 22.69 -22.20 -6.18
CA CYS A 71 24.11 -22.38 -5.89
C CYS A 71 24.61 -23.74 -6.42
N ASN A 72 25.86 -23.86 -6.88
CA ASN A 72 26.33 -25.11 -7.51
C ASN A 72 26.31 -26.28 -6.50
N GLN A 73 26.45 -26.00 -5.20
CA GLN A 73 26.33 -27.02 -4.16
C GLN A 73 24.91 -27.61 -4.07
N CYS A 74 23.87 -26.77 -4.19
CA CYS A 74 22.48 -27.24 -4.22
C CYS A 74 22.15 -27.93 -5.53
N GLN A 75 22.70 -27.43 -6.65
CA GLN A 75 22.50 -28.03 -7.97
C GLN A 75 23.13 -29.42 -8.06
N SER A 76 24.37 -29.59 -7.59
CA SER A 76 25.07 -30.89 -7.56
C SER A 76 24.39 -31.93 -6.66
N GLN A 77 23.63 -31.49 -5.65
CA GLN A 77 22.85 -32.38 -4.79
C GLN A 77 21.42 -32.66 -5.30
N GLY A 78 21.05 -32.15 -6.49
CA GLY A 78 19.70 -32.29 -7.03
C GLY A 78 18.63 -31.51 -6.26
N ARG A 79 19.03 -30.50 -5.47
CA ARG A 79 18.13 -29.67 -4.64
C ARG A 79 18.07 -28.23 -5.14
N ALA A 80 18.18 -28.03 -6.45
CA ALA A 80 18.17 -26.70 -7.05
C ALA A 80 16.88 -25.91 -6.74
N SER A 81 15.72 -26.58 -6.74
CA SER A 81 14.42 -25.98 -6.43
C SER A 81 14.27 -25.51 -4.97
N GLN A 82 15.10 -26.02 -4.06
CA GLN A 82 15.06 -25.65 -2.63
C GLN A 82 16.08 -24.54 -2.29
N CYS A 83 16.92 -24.15 -3.26
CA CYS A 83 17.98 -23.17 -3.06
C CYS A 83 17.44 -21.74 -3.09
N ALA A 84 16.93 -21.25 -1.96
CA ALA A 84 16.44 -19.87 -1.83
C ALA A 84 17.43 -18.97 -1.06
N TYR A 85 17.69 -17.76 -1.58
CA TYR A 85 18.40 -16.70 -0.88
C TYR A 85 17.39 -15.80 -0.17
N LEU A 86 17.36 -15.85 1.16
CA LEU A 86 16.50 -14.97 1.96
C LEU A 86 17.22 -13.64 2.24
N PRO A 87 16.58 -12.48 2.05
CA PRO A 87 17.13 -11.20 2.48
C PRO A 87 17.50 -11.26 3.96
N ARG A 88 18.74 -10.87 4.29
CA ARG A 88 19.21 -10.86 5.68
C ARG A 88 18.40 -9.83 6.46
N ARG A 89 17.41 -10.27 7.25
CA ARG A 89 16.76 -9.42 8.27
C ARG A 89 17.88 -8.84 9.14
N ARG A 90 18.07 -7.52 9.09
CA ARG A 90 18.92 -6.82 10.04
C ARG A 90 18.27 -7.02 11.40
N ARG A 91 18.84 -7.88 12.25
CA ARG A 91 18.49 -7.88 13.67
C ARG A 91 19.09 -6.60 14.23
N ASN A 92 18.25 -5.68 14.66
CA ASN A 92 18.66 -4.62 15.56
C ASN A 92 19.19 -5.29 16.84
N ALA A 93 20.23 -4.72 17.44
CA ALA A 93 21.10 -5.38 18.41
C ALA A 93 20.46 -5.68 19.78
N GLU A 94 19.14 -5.58 19.93
CA GLU A 94 18.48 -5.55 21.24
C GLU A 94 17.72 -6.85 21.59
N ASP A 95 17.43 -7.74 20.63
CA ASP A 95 16.71 -8.99 20.92
C ASP A 95 17.65 -10.20 21.04
N LYS A 96 18.21 -10.38 22.25
CA LYS A 96 18.67 -11.70 22.72
C LYS A 96 17.46 -12.50 23.19
N ILE A 97 16.78 -13.17 22.24
CA ILE A 97 15.82 -14.23 22.58
C ILE A 97 16.53 -15.58 22.45
N THR A 98 16.51 -16.34 23.54
CA THR A 98 17.05 -17.70 23.68
C THR A 98 16.37 -18.68 22.73
N PHE A 99 17.15 -19.63 22.20
CA PHE A 99 16.87 -20.37 20.97
C PHE A 99 16.05 -21.66 21.15
N GLU A 100 15.30 -21.85 22.24
CA GLU A 100 14.77 -23.18 22.59
C GLU A 100 13.24 -23.40 22.50
N ASP A 101 12.39 -22.40 22.29
CA ASP A 101 10.93 -22.61 22.36
C ASP A 101 10.12 -22.12 21.15
N ASP A 102 10.49 -22.44 19.90
CA ASP A 102 9.51 -22.31 18.80
C ASP A 102 9.85 -23.13 17.55
N ILE A 103 9.66 -24.46 17.66
CA ILE A 103 9.39 -25.32 16.50
C ILE A 103 8.13 -26.12 16.82
N GLY A 104 6.97 -25.47 16.63
CA GLY A 104 5.66 -26.09 16.84
C GLY A 104 4.51 -25.27 16.27
N THR A 105 4.38 -25.24 14.94
CA THR A 105 3.09 -25.12 14.21
C THR A 105 2.00 -24.24 14.86
N LYS A 106 2.09 -22.92 14.67
CA LYS A 106 0.91 -22.04 14.52
C LYS A 106 1.15 -21.05 13.39
N ALA A 107 0.61 -21.39 12.22
CA ALA A 107 0.47 -20.47 11.12
C ALA A 107 -0.54 -19.36 11.52
N GLY A 108 -0.10 -18.11 11.39
CA GLY A 108 -0.96 -16.96 11.09
C GLY A 108 -2.01 -16.57 12.13
N THR A 109 -1.59 -15.95 13.24
CA THR A 109 -2.45 -14.99 13.95
C THR A 109 -1.59 -13.94 14.65
N ILE A 110 -0.88 -13.12 13.88
CA ILE A 110 -0.33 -11.86 14.39
C ILE A 110 -1.36 -10.80 13.98
N LEU A 111 -1.95 -10.13 14.97
CA LEU A 111 -3.18 -9.31 14.93
C LEU A 111 -4.48 -10.06 15.23
N LYS A 112 -4.51 -10.89 16.29
CA LYS A 112 -5.75 -11.09 17.05
C LYS A 112 -5.90 -9.91 18.00
N PHE A 113 -6.56 -8.83 17.56
CA PHE A 113 -6.98 -7.78 18.48
C PHE A 113 -7.94 -8.41 19.49
N GLY A 114 -7.47 -8.60 20.71
CA GLY A 114 -8.28 -9.19 21.78
C GLY A 114 -9.44 -8.27 22.12
N PHE A 115 -10.65 -8.73 21.84
CA PHE A 115 -11.80 -8.32 22.63
C PHE A 115 -11.55 -8.79 24.07
N ILE A 116 -11.27 -7.86 24.97
CA ILE A 116 -11.24 -8.14 26.40
C ILE A 116 -12.69 -8.25 26.85
N ASP A 117 -13.18 -9.48 27.04
CA ASP A 117 -14.37 -9.72 27.83
C ASP A 117 -14.07 -9.40 29.29
N LYS A 118 -14.51 -8.23 29.74
CA LYS A 118 -14.61 -7.90 31.17
C LYS A 118 -15.82 -8.62 31.75
N ASN A 119 -15.70 -9.92 32.04
CA ASN A 119 -16.46 -10.59 33.11
C ASN A 119 -16.07 -12.07 33.26
N SER A 120 -15.06 -12.33 34.08
CA SER A 120 -15.09 -13.49 34.97
C SER A 120 -14.19 -13.21 36.17
N LYS A 121 -14.80 -12.81 37.29
CA LYS A 121 -14.24 -13.11 38.60
C LYS A 121 -14.51 -14.59 38.87
N ASP A 122 -13.66 -15.17 39.72
CA ASP A 122 -13.75 -16.54 40.27
C ASP A 122 -12.84 -17.56 39.56
N TYR A 123 -11.54 -17.42 39.80
CA TYR A 123 -10.69 -18.60 39.97
C TYR A 123 -9.53 -18.27 40.92
N GLU A 124 -9.57 -18.86 42.11
CA GLU A 124 -8.56 -18.79 43.16
C GLU A 124 -7.70 -20.06 43.09
N PRO A 125 -6.37 -19.97 42.83
CA PRO A 125 -5.48 -21.12 42.92
C PRO A 125 -4.76 -21.15 44.27
N SER A 126 -4.86 -22.29 44.92
CA SER A 126 -4.26 -22.64 46.21
C SER A 126 -2.73 -22.52 46.21
N GLN A 127 -2.17 -21.92 47.26
CA GLN A 127 -0.73 -21.89 47.56
C GLN A 127 -0.25 -23.19 48.24
N PRO A 128 1.02 -23.59 48.06
CA PRO A 128 1.69 -24.49 49.00
C PRO A 128 2.57 -23.71 50.00
N HIS A 129 2.43 -24.12 51.27
CA HIS A 129 3.25 -23.75 52.43
C HIS A 129 4.76 -23.77 52.18
N LYS A 130 5.49 -22.82 52.78
CA LYS A 130 6.75 -23.09 53.50
C LYS A 130 7.15 -21.97 54.47
N GLU A 131 7.78 -22.42 55.54
CA GLU A 131 7.99 -21.80 56.85
C GLU A 131 9.02 -20.66 56.90
N GLU A 132 8.78 -19.74 57.83
CA GLU A 132 9.69 -18.73 58.39
C GLU A 132 10.70 -19.38 59.36
N PRO A 133 11.82 -18.73 59.79
CA PRO A 133 11.73 -17.76 60.89
C PRO A 133 12.90 -16.69 60.90
N PRO A 134 13.23 -15.96 61.99
CA PRO A 134 12.98 -14.51 62.05
C PRO A 134 14.24 -13.66 62.39
N SER A 135 14.21 -12.33 62.19
CA SER A 135 15.06 -11.38 62.94
C SER A 135 14.74 -9.90 62.64
N LEU A 136 14.07 -9.26 63.61
CA LEU A 136 14.34 -7.94 64.21
C LEU A 136 15.04 -6.83 63.39
N SER A 137 14.37 -5.66 63.27
CA SER A 137 14.79 -4.34 63.84
C SER A 137 14.23 -3.16 63.01
N ALA A 138 13.62 -2.19 63.70
CA ALA A 138 13.15 -0.88 63.21
C ALA A 138 14.24 0.21 63.41
N PRO A 139 13.98 1.54 63.35
CA PRO A 139 13.22 2.39 62.42
C PRO A 139 14.01 3.67 61.95
N VAL A 140 13.28 4.61 61.33
CA VAL A 140 13.49 6.09 61.28
C VAL A 140 14.37 6.65 60.14
N GLN A 141 13.78 7.42 59.19
CA GLN A 141 13.87 8.89 59.13
C GLN A 141 13.25 9.49 57.86
N THR A 142 12.29 10.37 58.13
CA THR A 142 11.83 11.58 57.44
C THR A 142 12.89 12.28 56.59
N LEU A 143 12.53 12.77 55.40
CA LEU A 143 12.81 14.17 54.99
C LEU A 143 11.99 14.61 53.77
N ARG A 144 11.54 15.86 53.86
CA ARG A 144 10.67 16.62 52.96
C ARG A 144 11.45 17.22 51.78
N ALA A 145 10.68 17.42 50.70
CA ALA A 145 10.65 18.56 49.76
C ALA A 145 11.93 18.92 48.96
N PHE A 146 11.79 19.08 47.64
CA PHE A 146 11.82 20.38 46.97
C PHE A 146 11.20 20.28 45.57
N SER A 147 10.32 21.23 45.30
CA SER A 147 9.70 21.56 44.02
C SER A 147 10.65 22.39 43.14
N VAL A 148 10.71 22.12 41.82
CA VAL A 148 10.97 23.14 40.79
C VAL A 148 10.23 22.77 39.51
N THR A 149 9.13 23.49 39.26
CA THR A 149 8.52 23.67 37.95
C THR A 149 9.38 24.63 37.11
N LYS A 150 9.66 24.29 35.84
CA LYS A 150 10.07 25.28 34.85
C LYS A 150 9.09 25.28 33.68
N ALA A 151 8.45 26.43 33.54
CA ALA A 151 7.77 26.89 32.34
C ALA A 151 8.79 27.13 31.23
N SER A 152 8.37 26.94 29.99
CA SER A 152 9.03 27.46 28.81
C SER A 152 8.00 28.26 28.02
N ASP A 153 8.26 29.55 27.95
CA ASP A 153 7.55 30.55 27.17
C ASP A 153 7.72 30.30 25.67
N TYR A 154 6.66 30.56 24.90
CA TYR A 154 6.77 31.02 23.52
C TYR A 154 5.68 32.05 23.27
N GLU A 155 6.11 33.32 23.23
CA GLU A 155 5.35 34.49 22.76
C GLU A 155 5.00 34.28 21.27
N ALA A 156 3.71 34.36 20.91
CA ALA A 156 2.97 35.57 20.54
C ALA A 156 3.53 36.27 19.28
N GLY A 157 2.96 35.91 18.12
CA GLY A 157 3.03 36.65 16.86
C GLY A 157 1.63 37.02 16.40
N THR A 158 1.36 38.32 16.44
CA THR A 158 0.18 39.08 15.98
C THR A 158 -0.49 38.66 14.68
N SER A 159 -1.83 38.70 14.65
CA SER A 159 -2.60 39.15 13.47
C SER A 159 -3.96 39.71 13.86
N THR A 160 -4.00 41.02 13.71
CA THR A 160 -5.07 42.03 13.64
C THR A 160 -6.47 41.53 13.29
N ALA A 161 -7.41 41.88 14.17
CA ALA A 161 -8.85 41.84 13.95
C ALA A 161 -9.28 42.93 12.93
N SER A 162 -10.13 42.57 11.98
CA SER A 162 -10.95 43.51 11.21
C SER A 162 -12.42 43.22 11.52
N ASN A 163 -13.03 44.19 12.18
CA ASN A 163 -14.45 44.30 12.45
C ASN A 163 -15.22 44.52 11.13
N TYR A 164 -16.17 43.63 10.82
CA TYR A 164 -17.32 44.00 9.99
C TYR A 164 -18.61 43.65 10.74
N HIS A 165 -19.37 44.71 10.99
CA HIS A 165 -20.67 44.74 11.64
C HIS A 165 -21.75 44.06 10.76
N PRO A 166 -22.76 43.42 11.37
CA PRO A 166 -23.99 42.99 10.71
C PRO A 166 -25.12 44.02 10.89
N ASP A 167 -25.91 44.27 9.85
CA ASP A 167 -27.30 44.77 9.92
C ASP A 167 -27.90 44.73 8.50
N SER A 168 -28.90 43.90 8.20
CA SER A 168 -30.34 44.00 8.53
C SER A 168 -31.08 45.06 7.70
N GLY A 169 -32.10 44.63 6.94
CA GLY A 169 -32.88 45.50 6.06
C GLY A 169 -33.82 44.74 5.12
N ALA A 170 -34.85 44.11 5.70
CA ALA A 170 -35.96 43.53 4.97
C ALA A 170 -37.01 44.60 4.65
N TYR A 171 -37.35 44.81 3.36
CA TYR A 171 -38.67 45.24 2.91
C TYR A 171 -38.84 44.86 1.44
N SER A 172 -39.66 43.85 1.15
CA SER A 172 -40.25 43.71 -0.19
C SER A 172 -41.70 43.28 -0.05
N THR A 173 -42.58 44.24 -0.28
CA THR A 173 -44.02 44.14 -0.19
C THR A 173 -44.59 43.44 -1.43
N ARG A 174 -45.54 42.54 -1.13
CA ARG A 174 -46.53 41.98 -2.06
C ARG A 174 -47.06 43.00 -3.06
N SER A 175 -47.14 42.59 -4.32
CA SER A 175 -48.22 43.00 -5.22
C SER A 175 -48.61 41.83 -6.10
N SER A 176 -49.73 41.22 -5.74
CA SER A 176 -50.49 40.31 -6.58
C SER A 176 -51.23 41.13 -7.64
N VAL A 177 -51.00 40.86 -8.91
CA VAL A 177 -51.95 41.18 -9.98
C VAL A 177 -52.07 39.95 -10.88
N GLY A 178 -53.29 39.43 -11.00
CA GLY A 178 -53.63 38.27 -11.80
C GLY A 178 -53.50 38.54 -13.30
N GLY A 179 -52.98 37.55 -14.02
CA GLY A 179 -52.98 37.48 -15.47
C GLY A 179 -53.44 36.10 -15.91
N ARG A 180 -54.60 36.04 -16.55
CA ARG A 180 -55.23 34.84 -17.11
C ARG A 180 -54.43 34.30 -18.30
N SER A 181 -54.29 32.98 -18.32
CA SER A 181 -54.30 32.05 -19.45
C SER A 181 -53.80 32.51 -20.83
N ASN A 182 -52.69 31.89 -21.27
CA ASN A 182 -52.61 31.31 -22.61
C ASN A 182 -51.72 30.07 -22.56
N SER A 183 -52.37 28.91 -22.46
CA SER A 183 -51.77 27.58 -22.59
C SER A 183 -51.40 27.32 -24.05
N SER A 184 -50.24 27.82 -24.46
CA SER A 184 -49.54 27.31 -25.64
C SER A 184 -48.64 26.18 -25.16
N VAL A 185 -49.06 24.93 -25.41
CA VAL A 185 -48.24 23.73 -25.23
C VAL A 185 -47.07 23.82 -26.21
N ARG A 186 -46.02 24.54 -25.82
CA ARG A 186 -44.69 24.32 -26.35
C ARG A 186 -44.22 23.02 -25.71
N HIS A 187 -44.04 21.98 -26.52
CA HIS A 187 -43.14 20.89 -26.17
C HIS A 187 -41.75 21.48 -25.97
N SER A 188 -41.52 22.02 -24.77
CA SER A 188 -40.19 22.21 -24.24
C SER A 188 -39.61 20.82 -24.19
N ARG A 189 -38.80 20.48 -25.22
CA ARG A 189 -37.90 19.35 -25.15
C ARG A 189 -37.02 19.66 -23.95
N ASN A 190 -37.41 19.13 -22.79
CA ASN A 190 -36.53 18.92 -21.65
C ASN A 190 -35.45 17.96 -22.16
N THR A 191 -34.48 18.49 -22.90
CA THR A 191 -33.15 17.92 -22.97
C THR A 191 -32.61 18.05 -21.56
N SER A 192 -32.96 17.08 -20.72
CA SER A 192 -32.30 16.89 -19.44
C SER A 192 -30.80 17.00 -19.69
N PRO A 193 -30.07 17.84 -18.96
CA PRO A 193 -28.64 17.97 -19.15
C PRO A 193 -28.01 16.58 -19.10
N ASN A 194 -27.08 16.30 -20.01
CA ASN A 194 -26.35 15.03 -20.12
C ASN A 194 -25.37 14.90 -18.92
N LEU A 195 -25.94 14.72 -17.73
CA LEU A 195 -25.22 14.58 -16.48
C LEU A 195 -24.75 13.14 -16.32
N VAL A 196 -23.53 12.97 -15.83
CA VAL A 196 -22.98 11.64 -15.54
C VAL A 196 -23.74 11.05 -14.35
N ARG A 197 -24.34 9.88 -14.55
CA ARG A 197 -24.96 9.13 -13.45
C ARG A 197 -23.87 8.43 -12.64
N THR A 198 -23.75 8.78 -11.36
CA THR A 198 -22.89 8.08 -10.41
C THR A 198 -23.50 6.72 -10.06
N ARG A 199 -22.66 5.69 -9.93
CA ARG A 199 -23.13 4.34 -9.60
C ARG A 199 -23.09 4.15 -8.10
N SER A 200 -24.22 4.41 -7.43
CA SER A 200 -24.39 4.01 -6.03
C SER A 200 -24.73 2.52 -5.96
N GLN A 201 -23.91 1.75 -5.25
CA GLN A 201 -24.23 0.38 -4.87
C GLN A 201 -24.60 0.38 -3.39
N PRO A 202 -25.88 0.17 -3.02
CA PRO A 202 -26.33 0.34 -1.64
C PRO A 202 -25.71 -0.66 -0.66
N GLN A 203 -25.13 -1.76 -1.17
CA GLN A 203 -24.43 -2.75 -0.36
C GLN A 203 -23.02 -2.33 0.09
N PHE A 204 -22.47 -1.23 -0.43
CA PHE A 204 -21.12 -0.75 -0.09
C PHE A 204 -21.19 0.62 0.56
N THR A 205 -20.13 0.98 1.30
CA THR A 205 -19.98 2.34 1.82
C THR A 205 -19.88 3.30 0.63
N PRO A 206 -20.71 4.35 0.53
CA PRO A 206 -20.68 5.24 -0.63
C PRO A 206 -19.33 5.96 -0.74
N LEU A 207 -18.98 6.40 -1.96
CA LEU A 207 -17.88 7.34 -2.14
C LEU A 207 -18.16 8.67 -1.42
N PRO A 208 -17.10 9.44 -1.08
CA PRO A 208 -17.23 10.79 -0.58
C PRO A 208 -18.25 11.63 -1.35
N ALA A 209 -19.05 12.42 -0.63
CA ALA A 209 -20.18 13.15 -1.21
C ALA A 209 -19.69 14.17 -2.25
N VAL A 210 -18.55 14.81 -1.98
CA VAL A 210 -17.86 15.70 -2.92
C VAL A 210 -17.54 15.01 -4.25
N ILE A 211 -17.08 13.75 -4.23
CA ILE A 211 -16.79 12.99 -5.46
C ILE A 211 -18.07 12.76 -6.24
N LEU A 212 -19.11 12.27 -5.56
CA LEU A 212 -20.39 11.97 -6.19
C LEU A 212 -21.04 13.24 -6.76
N GLN A 213 -21.00 14.34 -6.03
CA GLN A 213 -21.55 15.62 -6.44
C GLN A 213 -20.79 16.16 -7.66
N THR A 214 -19.47 16.27 -7.59
CA THR A 214 -18.71 16.85 -8.70
C THR A 214 -18.77 16.00 -9.96
N VAL A 215 -18.78 14.66 -9.84
CA VAL A 215 -18.99 13.78 -11.01
C VAL A 215 -20.40 13.97 -11.58
N SER A 216 -21.42 14.12 -10.73
CA SER A 216 -22.80 14.36 -11.21
C SER A 216 -23.00 15.69 -11.90
N GLU A 217 -22.19 16.70 -11.58
CA GLU A 217 -22.19 18.02 -12.20
C GLU A 217 -21.33 18.05 -13.48
N ALA A 218 -20.45 17.06 -13.67
CA ALA A 218 -19.58 16.99 -14.84
C ALA A 218 -20.37 16.75 -16.13
N ASN A 219 -19.92 17.40 -17.21
CA ASN A 219 -20.49 17.24 -18.52
C ASN A 219 -20.03 15.90 -19.13
N TYR A 220 -20.99 15.02 -19.45
CA TYR A 220 -20.71 13.70 -20.02
C TYR A 220 -19.87 13.73 -21.30
N THR A 221 -19.95 14.81 -22.09
CA THR A 221 -19.17 14.95 -23.33
C THR A 221 -17.66 15.17 -23.11
N GLU A 222 -17.27 15.49 -21.88
CA GLU A 222 -15.87 15.77 -21.53
C GLU A 222 -15.15 14.56 -20.94
N LEU A 223 -15.90 13.51 -20.59
CA LEU A 223 -15.39 12.31 -19.93
C LEU A 223 -15.55 11.07 -20.84
N PRO A 224 -14.75 10.02 -20.62
CA PRO A 224 -14.96 8.73 -21.29
C PRO A 224 -16.37 8.18 -21.03
N ALA A 225 -16.96 7.49 -22.00
CA ALA A 225 -18.14 6.69 -21.72
C ALA A 225 -17.80 5.59 -20.71
N ARG A 226 -18.60 5.47 -19.62
CA ARG A 226 -18.34 4.52 -18.52
C ARG A 226 -18.22 3.09 -19.02
N GLU A 227 -19.09 2.69 -19.93
CA GLU A 227 -19.15 1.33 -20.48
C GLU A 227 -17.87 0.99 -21.25
N VAL A 228 -17.33 1.95 -22.00
CA VAL A 228 -16.07 1.81 -22.74
C VAL A 228 -14.89 1.70 -21.78
N PHE A 229 -14.88 2.51 -20.72
CA PHE A 229 -13.87 2.40 -19.66
C PHE A 229 -13.93 1.05 -18.94
N GLU A 230 -15.12 0.62 -18.48
CA GLU A 230 -15.29 -0.67 -17.79
C GLU A 230 -14.85 -1.84 -18.69
N GLN A 231 -15.17 -1.79 -19.99
CA GLN A 231 -14.71 -2.79 -20.96
C GLN A 231 -13.18 -2.81 -21.09
N LYS A 232 -12.54 -1.65 -21.24
CA LYS A 232 -11.07 -1.55 -21.38
C LYS A 232 -10.35 -1.93 -20.08
N MET A 233 -10.95 -1.60 -18.94
CA MET A 233 -10.47 -2.00 -17.62
C MET A 233 -10.53 -3.52 -17.46
N SER A 234 -11.61 -4.18 -17.89
CA SER A 234 -11.70 -5.65 -17.91
C SER A 234 -10.63 -6.26 -18.79
N GLN A 235 -10.46 -5.76 -20.03
CA GLN A 235 -9.41 -6.22 -20.95
C GLN A 235 -8.02 -6.09 -20.33
N PHE A 236 -7.73 -4.98 -19.65
CA PHE A 236 -6.47 -4.77 -18.96
C PHE A 236 -6.27 -5.81 -17.85
N LEU A 237 -7.26 -6.02 -16.99
CA LEU A 237 -7.18 -7.03 -15.94
C LEU A 237 -6.91 -8.42 -16.54
N ASP A 238 -7.58 -8.80 -17.62
CA ASP A 238 -7.39 -10.10 -18.28
C ASP A 238 -5.95 -10.32 -18.80
N THR A 239 -5.18 -9.25 -19.05
CA THR A 239 -3.76 -9.33 -19.46
C THR A 239 -2.79 -9.52 -18.31
N LEU A 240 -3.22 -9.27 -17.06
CA LEU A 240 -2.38 -9.47 -15.88
C LEU A 240 -2.22 -10.97 -15.60
N ILE A 241 -1.13 -11.35 -14.92
CA ILE A 241 -1.00 -12.71 -14.39
C ILE A 241 -2.11 -12.98 -13.35
N PRO A 242 -2.64 -14.22 -13.24
CA PRO A 242 -3.80 -14.53 -12.39
C PRO A 242 -3.70 -14.01 -10.96
N GLU A 243 -2.50 -14.09 -10.38
CA GLU A 243 -2.21 -13.56 -9.05
C GLU A 243 -2.48 -12.05 -8.97
N MET A 244 -2.00 -11.28 -9.95
CA MET A 244 -2.21 -9.83 -9.96
C MET A 244 -3.68 -9.47 -10.26
N GLN A 245 -4.39 -10.27 -11.07
CA GLN A 245 -5.80 -10.03 -11.38
C GLN A 245 -6.65 -9.91 -10.11
N GLU A 246 -6.46 -10.84 -9.18
CA GLU A 246 -7.25 -10.94 -7.95
C GLU A 246 -6.97 -9.81 -6.94
N SER A 247 -5.82 -9.14 -7.03
CA SER A 247 -5.38 -8.13 -6.05
C SER A 247 -5.34 -6.70 -6.60
N THR A 248 -5.35 -6.56 -7.93
CA THR A 248 -5.27 -5.25 -8.59
C THR A 248 -6.57 -4.48 -8.48
N SER A 249 -7.71 -5.14 -8.70
CA SER A 249 -9.04 -4.54 -8.53
C SER A 249 -10.03 -5.59 -8.08
N LEU A 250 -10.66 -5.38 -6.93
CA LEU A 250 -11.62 -6.34 -6.38
C LEU A 250 -12.99 -6.12 -7.01
N SER A 251 -13.49 -7.16 -7.68
CA SER A 251 -14.91 -7.25 -8.04
C SER A 251 -15.78 -7.13 -6.79
N SER A 252 -17.05 -6.73 -6.94
CA SER A 252 -17.98 -6.59 -5.80
C SER A 252 -18.04 -7.86 -4.93
N THR A 253 -18.04 -9.05 -5.54
CA THR A 253 -18.05 -10.34 -4.82
C THR A 253 -16.75 -10.57 -4.06
N ALA A 254 -15.59 -10.37 -4.70
CA ALA A 254 -14.30 -10.53 -4.04
C ALA A 254 -14.12 -9.53 -2.90
N TYR A 255 -14.49 -8.26 -3.12
CA TYR A 255 -14.44 -7.20 -2.13
C TYR A 255 -15.27 -7.54 -0.89
N MET A 256 -16.52 -8.00 -1.08
CA MET A 256 -17.37 -8.46 0.03
C MET A 256 -16.74 -9.63 0.79
N GLY A 257 -16.17 -10.60 0.08
CA GLY A 257 -15.49 -11.74 0.69
C GLY A 257 -14.32 -11.30 1.57
N VAL A 258 -13.46 -10.41 1.05
CA VAL A 258 -12.33 -9.84 1.81
C VAL A 258 -12.84 -9.03 3.01
N ALA A 259 -13.82 -8.14 2.82
CA ALA A 259 -14.37 -7.33 3.91
C ALA A 259 -14.97 -8.20 5.03
N ARG A 260 -15.72 -9.25 4.67
CA ARG A 260 -16.26 -10.21 5.64
C ARG A 260 -15.15 -10.97 6.37
N TYR A 261 -14.12 -11.41 5.65
CA TYR A 261 -12.96 -12.06 6.26
C TYR A 261 -12.28 -11.16 7.30
N LEU A 262 -12.12 -9.86 7.00
CA LEU A 262 -11.50 -8.92 7.94
C LEU A 262 -12.32 -8.71 9.22
N VAL A 263 -13.65 -8.83 9.15
CA VAL A 263 -14.53 -8.70 10.32
C VAL A 263 -14.67 -10.01 11.10
N THR A 264 -14.83 -11.13 10.39
CA THR A 264 -15.21 -12.43 11.00
C THR A 264 -14.03 -13.39 11.20
N GLY A 265 -12.93 -13.19 10.48
CA GLY A 265 -11.84 -14.17 10.36
C GLY A 265 -12.17 -15.38 9.49
N GLU A 266 -13.39 -15.50 8.96
CA GLU A 266 -13.80 -16.61 8.09
C GLU A 266 -13.34 -16.38 6.65
N LEU A 267 -12.55 -17.30 6.11
CA LEU A 267 -12.11 -17.22 4.71
C LEU A 267 -13.29 -17.47 3.77
N PRO A 268 -13.41 -16.71 2.67
CA PRO A 268 -14.40 -16.99 1.63
C PRO A 268 -14.20 -18.40 1.06
N PRO A 269 -15.26 -19.16 0.74
CA PRO A 269 -15.16 -20.56 0.31
C PRO A 269 -14.38 -20.76 -1.00
N GLN A 270 -14.17 -19.70 -1.78
CA GLN A 270 -13.50 -19.72 -3.08
C GLN A 270 -12.28 -18.80 -3.11
N VAL A 271 -11.72 -18.44 -1.96
CA VAL A 271 -10.52 -17.61 -1.91
C VAL A 271 -9.31 -18.39 -2.44
N SER A 272 -8.58 -17.82 -3.38
CA SER A 272 -7.33 -18.45 -3.84
C SER A 272 -6.25 -18.37 -2.74
N PRO A 273 -5.26 -19.28 -2.73
CA PRO A 273 -4.11 -19.17 -1.83
C PRO A 273 -3.32 -17.86 -1.99
N TYR A 274 -3.32 -17.31 -3.21
CA TYR A 274 -2.68 -16.03 -3.50
C TYR A 274 -3.41 -14.89 -2.81
N LEU A 275 -4.73 -14.78 -2.99
CA LEU A 275 -5.52 -13.72 -2.38
C LEU A 275 -5.45 -13.77 -0.85
N GLN A 276 -5.40 -14.97 -0.27
CA GLN A 276 -5.15 -15.17 1.16
C GLN A 276 -3.79 -14.61 1.62
N THR A 277 -2.74 -14.90 0.85
CA THR A 277 -1.39 -14.36 1.12
C THR A 277 -1.37 -12.85 0.96
N TRP A 278 -2.03 -12.33 -0.06
CA TRP A 278 -2.16 -10.90 -0.31
C TRP A 278 -2.85 -10.18 0.85
N MET A 279 -4.00 -10.69 1.32
CA MET A 279 -4.77 -10.13 2.44
C MET A 279 -3.95 -10.05 3.73
N THR A 280 -3.18 -11.10 4.03
CA THR A 280 -2.36 -11.15 5.26
C THR A 280 -1.10 -10.29 5.16
N THR A 281 -0.63 -10.00 3.95
CA THR A 281 0.58 -9.19 3.72
C THR A 281 0.30 -7.69 3.73
N HIS A 282 -0.82 -7.25 3.16
CA HIS A 282 -1.12 -5.82 2.91
C HIS A 282 -1.74 -5.07 4.08
N ARG A 283 -1.73 -5.64 5.30
CA ARG A 283 -2.25 -5.02 6.53
C ARG A 283 -3.66 -4.46 6.37
N LEU A 284 -4.54 -5.18 5.67
CA LEU A 284 -5.91 -4.76 5.44
C LEU A 284 -6.67 -4.70 6.77
N LEU A 285 -7.50 -3.68 6.95
CA LEU A 285 -8.29 -3.45 8.17
C LEU A 285 -9.76 -3.27 7.81
N PRO A 286 -10.70 -3.75 8.66
CA PRO A 286 -12.12 -3.46 8.47
C PRO A 286 -12.39 -1.99 8.86
N GLY A 287 -12.90 -1.19 7.93
CA GLY A 287 -13.22 0.23 8.18
C GLY A 287 -14.60 0.47 8.76
N SER A 288 -15.50 -0.52 8.66
CA SER A 288 -16.85 -0.47 9.22
C SER A 288 -17.29 -1.87 9.61
N GLN A 289 -18.13 -1.96 10.64
CA GLN A 289 -18.74 -3.22 11.10
C GLN A 289 -20.07 -3.51 10.41
N THR A 290 -20.72 -2.47 9.86
CA THR A 290 -22.08 -2.56 9.29
C THR A 290 -22.08 -2.61 7.77
N HIS A 291 -21.10 -1.98 7.15
CA HIS A 291 -20.97 -1.91 5.69
C HIS A 291 -19.57 -2.39 5.29
N PRO A 292 -19.43 -3.09 4.16
CA PRO A 292 -18.11 -3.43 3.64
C PRO A 292 -17.31 -2.15 3.36
N LEU A 293 -16.18 -2.01 4.05
CA LEU A 293 -15.18 -0.98 3.86
C LEU A 293 -13.83 -1.57 4.22
N ILE A 294 -12.90 -1.58 3.27
CA ILE A 294 -11.54 -2.08 3.47
C ILE A 294 -10.58 -0.89 3.53
N LEU A 295 -9.80 -0.83 4.60
CA LEU A 295 -8.80 0.21 4.84
C LEU A 295 -7.39 -0.37 4.78
N ILE A 296 -6.44 0.45 4.35
CA ILE A 296 -5.01 0.16 4.34
C ILE A 296 -4.32 1.30 5.10
N PRO A 297 -3.62 1.04 6.21
CA PRO A 297 -2.95 2.10 6.96
C PRO A 297 -1.74 2.62 6.17
N ARG A 298 -1.57 3.95 6.13
CA ARG A 298 -0.41 4.60 5.52
C ARG A 298 0.81 4.50 6.43
N ASP A 299 1.99 4.49 5.81
CA ASP A 299 3.25 4.62 6.55
C ASP A 299 3.62 6.10 6.79
N PRO A 300 4.21 6.44 7.95
CA PRO A 300 4.50 5.55 9.07
C PRO A 300 3.25 5.18 9.87
N LEU A 301 3.21 3.94 10.38
CA LEU A 301 2.11 3.50 11.23
C LEU A 301 2.10 4.27 12.56
N PRO A 302 0.96 4.82 12.98
CA PRO A 302 0.82 5.41 14.31
C PRO A 302 0.87 4.31 15.40
N GLU A 303 1.42 4.65 16.57
CA GLU A 303 1.52 3.72 17.71
C GLU A 303 0.13 3.34 18.26
N ASP A 304 -0.82 4.25 18.18
CA ASP A 304 -2.20 4.13 18.63
C ASP A 304 -3.18 3.72 17.52
N LEU A 305 -2.69 3.02 16.48
CA LEU A 305 -3.47 2.60 15.32
C LEU A 305 -4.81 1.93 15.68
N ALA A 306 -4.86 1.13 16.75
CA ALA A 306 -6.08 0.48 17.21
C ALA A 306 -7.14 1.47 17.70
N VAL A 307 -6.74 2.52 18.42
CA VAL A 307 -7.63 3.57 18.92
C VAL A 307 -8.15 4.40 17.76
N ILE A 308 -7.26 4.77 16.83
CA ILE A 308 -7.60 5.51 15.62
C ILE A 308 -8.59 4.71 14.75
N LEU A 309 -8.34 3.39 14.57
CA LEU A 309 -9.25 2.52 13.83
C LEU A 309 -10.62 2.43 14.50
N GLN A 310 -10.68 2.32 15.82
CA GLN A 310 -11.94 2.29 16.57
C GLN A 310 -12.73 3.60 16.40
N GLN A 311 -12.05 4.75 16.46
CA GLN A 311 -12.68 6.06 16.17
C GLN A 311 -13.19 6.12 14.74
N TYR A 312 -12.40 5.65 13.78
CA TYR A 312 -12.80 5.58 12.37
C TYR A 312 -14.05 4.73 12.18
N GLN A 313 -14.10 3.54 12.78
CA GLN A 313 -15.25 2.65 12.68
C GLN A 313 -16.52 3.22 13.33
N SER A 314 -16.38 4.10 14.33
CA SER A 314 -17.52 4.73 15.00
C SER A 314 -18.20 5.82 14.14
N ASP A 315 -17.44 6.46 13.26
CA ASP A 315 -17.93 7.50 12.34
C ASP A 315 -17.13 7.47 11.03
N PRO A 316 -17.31 6.43 10.20
CA PRO A 316 -16.54 6.27 8.98
C PRO A 316 -16.78 7.43 8.01
N VAL A 317 -17.98 8.02 8.06
CA VAL A 317 -18.38 9.12 7.17
C VAL A 317 -17.50 10.35 7.39
N ARG A 318 -17.26 10.74 8.65
CA ARG A 318 -16.39 11.88 8.95
C ARG A 318 -14.97 11.71 8.41
N TYR A 319 -14.44 10.49 8.47
CA TYR A 319 -13.07 10.23 8.05
C TYR A 319 -12.92 9.86 6.56
N THR A 320 -13.98 9.44 5.87
CA THR A 320 -13.96 9.25 4.41
C THR A 320 -14.45 10.48 3.64
N HIS A 321 -15.52 11.15 4.09
CA HIS A 321 -16.17 12.26 3.37
C HIS A 321 -15.60 13.64 3.74
N GLY A 322 -14.77 13.74 4.78
CA GLY A 322 -14.29 15.03 5.28
C GLY A 322 -15.44 15.89 5.82
N ASP A 323 -15.44 17.18 5.50
CA ASP A 323 -16.55 18.10 5.87
C ASP A 323 -17.74 18.03 4.89
N GLY A 324 -17.72 17.07 3.95
CA GLY A 324 -18.71 16.91 2.90
C GLY A 324 -18.49 17.80 1.67
N THR A 325 -17.68 18.85 1.80
CA THR A 325 -17.31 19.76 0.71
C THR A 325 -15.89 19.52 0.20
N ARG A 326 -15.01 18.99 1.05
CA ARG A 326 -13.62 18.70 0.76
C ARG A 326 -13.24 17.32 1.30
N LEU A 327 -12.36 16.66 0.57
CA LEU A 327 -11.76 15.43 1.02
C LEU A 327 -10.80 15.70 2.19
N PRO A 328 -10.65 14.76 3.12
CA PRO A 328 -9.75 14.93 4.26
C PRO A 328 -8.30 15.02 3.78
N GLU A 329 -7.64 16.17 4.02
CA GLU A 329 -6.27 16.45 3.54
C GLU A 329 -5.22 15.44 4.05
N LYS A 330 -5.47 14.78 5.19
CA LYS A 330 -4.55 13.82 5.80
C LYS A 330 -5.30 12.63 6.37
N SER A 331 -5.77 11.74 5.50
CA SER A 331 -6.23 10.43 5.95
C SER A 331 -5.03 9.57 6.39
N ILE A 332 -5.18 8.91 7.54
CA ILE A 332 -4.24 7.90 8.06
C ILE A 332 -4.43 6.56 7.33
N PHE A 333 -5.60 6.38 6.72
CA PHE A 333 -5.96 5.19 5.97
C PHE A 333 -6.21 5.52 4.50
N ASP A 334 -5.75 4.66 3.62
CA ASP A 334 -6.29 4.58 2.27
C ASP A 334 -7.46 3.61 2.24
N ARG A 335 -8.56 4.03 1.64
CA ARG A 335 -9.69 3.17 1.28
C ARG A 335 -9.33 2.36 0.05
N LEU A 336 -9.52 1.06 0.13
CA LEU A 336 -9.50 0.21 -1.06
C LEU A 336 -10.87 0.36 -1.77
N PRO A 337 -10.92 0.80 -3.04
CA PRO A 337 -12.17 0.95 -3.77
C PRO A 337 -12.69 -0.38 -4.31
N VAL A 338 -14.00 -0.49 -4.47
CA VAL A 338 -14.60 -1.58 -5.27
C VAL A 338 -14.34 -1.28 -6.75
N GLN A 339 -14.13 -2.28 -7.60
CA GLN A 339 -13.85 -2.09 -9.02
C GLN A 339 -14.84 -1.15 -9.73
N SER A 340 -16.13 -1.24 -9.40
CA SER A 340 -17.17 -0.38 -9.99
C SER A 340 -17.09 1.10 -9.59
N GLU A 341 -16.34 1.42 -8.53
CA GLU A 341 -16.12 2.80 -8.07
C GLU A 341 -14.95 3.47 -8.78
N LEU A 342 -14.08 2.70 -9.46
CA LEU A 342 -12.88 3.23 -10.10
C LEU A 342 -13.18 4.32 -11.13
N TYR A 343 -14.25 4.16 -11.90
CA TYR A 343 -14.66 5.18 -12.88
C TYR A 343 -14.96 6.51 -12.19
N ASP A 344 -15.74 6.52 -11.12
CA ASP A 344 -16.16 7.73 -10.43
C ASP A 344 -14.95 8.43 -9.75
N ILE A 345 -14.03 7.65 -9.18
CA ILE A 345 -12.80 8.19 -8.58
C ILE A 345 -11.87 8.80 -9.65
N LEU A 346 -11.67 8.11 -10.77
CA LEU A 346 -10.81 8.59 -11.85
C LEU A 346 -11.44 9.79 -12.59
N ALA A 347 -12.76 9.78 -12.78
CA ALA A 347 -13.49 10.92 -13.34
C ALA A 347 -13.31 12.17 -12.47
N TYR A 348 -13.36 12.01 -11.14
CA TYR A 348 -13.07 13.11 -10.22
C TYR A 348 -11.63 13.59 -10.31
N ALA A 349 -10.65 12.67 -10.29
CA ALA A 349 -9.23 13.01 -10.40
C ALA A 349 -8.87 13.67 -11.75
N HIS A 350 -9.64 13.40 -12.81
CA HIS A 350 -9.40 13.91 -14.17
C HIS A 350 -10.12 15.23 -14.49
N GLN A 351 -10.82 15.88 -13.56
CA GLN A 351 -11.59 17.10 -13.84
C GLN A 351 -10.77 18.23 -14.49
N GLY A 352 -9.47 18.30 -14.19
CA GLY A 352 -8.55 19.27 -14.79
C GLY A 352 -7.89 18.82 -16.11
N HIS A 353 -8.34 17.70 -16.70
CA HIS A 353 -7.69 17.07 -17.87
C HIS A 353 -6.19 16.84 -17.68
N THR A 354 -5.81 16.49 -16.45
CA THR A 354 -4.43 16.20 -16.07
C THR A 354 -3.98 14.86 -16.67
N ASP A 355 -2.66 14.69 -16.78
CA ASP A 355 -2.08 13.44 -17.28
C ASP A 355 -2.31 12.26 -16.31
N SER A 356 -2.10 11.05 -16.82
CA SER A 356 -2.30 9.78 -16.11
C SER A 356 -1.50 9.69 -14.80
N PHE A 357 -0.33 10.32 -14.71
CA PHE A 357 0.50 10.33 -13.50
C PHE A 357 -0.08 11.25 -12.43
N ALA A 358 -0.43 12.47 -12.81
CA ALA A 358 -1.10 13.42 -11.92
C ALA A 358 -2.44 12.88 -11.41
N MET A 359 -3.22 12.20 -12.25
CA MET A 359 -4.46 11.54 -11.84
C MET A 359 -4.24 10.44 -10.79
N ALA A 360 -3.25 9.56 -10.99
CA ALA A 360 -2.94 8.50 -10.02
C ALA A 360 -2.41 9.07 -8.70
N ASP A 361 -1.61 10.14 -8.76
CA ASP A 361 -1.16 10.86 -7.57
C ASP A 361 -2.32 11.52 -6.82
N GLU A 362 -3.26 12.13 -7.55
CA GLU A 362 -4.46 12.73 -6.96
C GLU A 362 -5.35 11.67 -6.30
N ALA A 363 -5.61 10.55 -6.97
CA ALA A 363 -6.33 9.41 -6.38
C ALA A 363 -5.72 8.93 -5.05
N ARG A 364 -4.38 8.87 -5.00
CA ARG A 364 -3.66 8.57 -3.76
C ARG A 364 -3.82 9.66 -2.71
N LYS A 365 -3.66 10.95 -3.06
CA LYS A 365 -3.85 12.07 -2.11
C LYS A 365 -5.25 12.05 -1.48
N MET A 366 -6.26 11.74 -2.28
CA MET A 366 -7.65 11.58 -1.86
C MET A 366 -7.91 10.42 -0.88
N GLY A 367 -6.93 9.55 -0.63
CA GLY A 367 -7.13 8.43 0.29
C GLY A 367 -7.60 7.15 -0.40
N PHE A 368 -7.31 6.95 -1.70
CA PHE A 368 -7.63 5.68 -2.36
C PHE A 368 -6.37 4.86 -2.63
N ALA A 369 -6.42 3.59 -2.22
CA ALA A 369 -5.38 2.62 -2.48
C ALA A 369 -5.60 1.92 -3.83
N HIS A 370 -4.53 1.30 -4.34
CA HIS A 370 -4.58 0.37 -5.49
C HIS A 370 -5.07 0.97 -6.82
N ILE A 371 -5.21 2.29 -6.90
CA ILE A 371 -5.38 2.99 -8.18
C ILE A 371 -3.99 3.17 -8.79
N THR A 372 -3.71 2.38 -9.81
CA THR A 372 -2.39 2.33 -10.45
C THR A 372 -2.33 3.27 -11.65
N TRP A 373 -1.10 3.65 -12.05
CA TRP A 373 -0.89 4.46 -13.24
C TRP A 373 -1.53 3.87 -14.52
N PRO A 374 -1.44 2.55 -14.81
CA PRO A 374 -2.14 1.96 -15.96
C PRO A 374 -3.65 2.18 -15.96
N MET A 375 -4.31 2.16 -14.80
CA MET A 375 -5.76 2.40 -14.71
C MET A 375 -6.10 3.85 -15.07
N ALA A 376 -5.31 4.81 -14.55
CA ALA A 376 -5.43 6.21 -14.90
C ALA A 376 -5.14 6.46 -16.38
N ASP A 377 -4.15 5.76 -16.95
CA ASP A 377 -3.78 5.88 -18.36
C ASP A 377 -4.87 5.38 -19.31
N ILE A 378 -5.53 4.27 -18.98
CA ILE A 378 -6.72 3.80 -19.70
C ILE A 378 -7.79 4.89 -19.70
N PHE A 379 -8.06 5.51 -18.55
CA PHE A 379 -9.07 6.56 -18.45
C PHE A 379 -8.70 7.80 -19.29
N ALA A 380 -7.47 8.31 -19.15
CA ALA A 380 -7.00 9.50 -19.85
C ALA A 380 -6.99 9.32 -21.38
N ARG A 381 -6.59 8.14 -21.88
CA ARG A 381 -6.62 7.83 -23.32
C ARG A 381 -8.03 7.71 -23.90
N LEU A 382 -9.01 7.36 -23.08
CA LEU A 382 -10.41 7.29 -23.50
C LEU A 382 -11.12 8.64 -23.36
N CYS A 383 -10.49 9.64 -22.73
CA CYS A 383 -11.10 10.96 -22.57
C CYS A 383 -11.16 11.67 -23.92
N PRO A 384 -12.33 12.12 -24.39
CA PRO A 384 -12.47 12.77 -25.70
C PRO A 384 -11.62 14.05 -25.88
N LYS A 385 -11.26 14.72 -24.77
CA LYS A 385 -10.43 15.93 -24.78
C LYS A 385 -8.93 15.65 -24.74
N CYS A 386 -8.51 14.56 -24.09
CA CYS A 386 -7.10 14.24 -23.86
C CYS A 386 -6.57 13.16 -24.80
N ALA A 387 -7.45 12.31 -25.34
CA ALA A 387 -7.07 11.31 -26.32
C ALA A 387 -6.28 12.00 -27.44
N PRO A 388 -5.11 11.45 -27.83
CA PRO A 388 -4.43 11.95 -29.00
C PRO A 388 -5.44 11.86 -30.13
N LYS A 389 -5.85 13.01 -30.67
CA LYS A 389 -6.55 13.02 -31.95
C LYS A 389 -5.55 12.37 -32.87
N ASP A 390 -5.84 11.14 -33.31
CA ASP A 390 -5.05 10.45 -34.32
C ASP A 390 -4.84 11.49 -35.40
N SER A 391 -3.65 12.07 -35.44
CA SER A 391 -3.40 13.21 -36.29
C SER A 391 -3.75 12.70 -37.66
N GLU A 392 -4.66 13.42 -38.34
CA GLU A 392 -4.98 13.30 -39.76
C GLU A 392 -3.69 13.48 -40.57
N SER A 393 -2.79 12.53 -40.40
CA SER A 393 -1.53 12.29 -41.06
C SER A 393 -1.80 11.25 -42.15
N GLY A 394 -2.98 11.40 -42.80
CA GLY A 394 -3.04 11.33 -44.24
C GLY A 394 -2.24 12.51 -44.80
N GLY A 395 -0.92 12.46 -44.63
CA GLY A 395 -0.02 13.15 -45.52
C GLY A 395 -0.30 12.55 -46.89
N GLY A 396 -1.15 13.24 -47.66
CA GLY A 396 -1.25 13.01 -49.08
C GLY A 396 0.15 13.14 -49.63
N ILE A 397 0.75 11.99 -49.95
CA ILE A 397 1.88 11.95 -50.86
C ILE A 397 1.28 12.42 -52.18
N THR A 398 1.39 13.72 -52.44
CA THR A 398 1.29 14.24 -53.80
C THR A 398 2.49 13.66 -54.52
N GLU A 399 2.25 12.58 -55.26
CA GLU A 399 3.08 12.18 -56.39
C GLU A 399 3.06 13.36 -57.38
N ASP A 400 4.08 14.21 -57.32
CA ASP A 400 4.40 15.11 -58.42
C ASP A 400 5.46 14.42 -59.30
N ASP A 401 5.07 14.24 -60.57
CA ASP A 401 5.86 13.77 -61.73
C ASP A 401 7.11 14.61 -62.02
#